data_AF-A0A3C1FN82-F1
#
_entry.id   AF-A0A3C1FN82-F1
#
_cell.length_a   1.000
_cell.length_b   1.000
_cell.length_c   1.000
_cell.angle_alpha   90.00
_cell.angle_beta   90.00
_cell.angle_gamma   90.00
#
_symmetry.space_group_name_H-M   'P 1'
#
loop_
_entity.id
_entity.type
_entity.pdbx_description
1 polymer ?
#
loop_
_entity_poly.entity_id
_entity_poly.type
_entity_poly.pdbx_seq_one_letter_code
_entity_poly.pdbx_strand_id
1 'polypeptide(L)'
;MTADRASRIAVLQQAVKERILIIDGAMGTMIQNHELTEADYRKDRFADHNHDLKGNGDLLTLTQPDIIAGIHQQFLDAGADILITNTFSATTIAQADYGLTHLVGELNENAATLARSVADRQSEQTPDKPRWVAGGIGPTNRTATISPDVNDPAFRNISFDELRDAYLEAARGLVKGGVDILLVETVFDTLNCKAAIFALELLFEELGERLPVMISGTIT
;
A
#
# COMPACT_ATOMS: atom_id res chain seq x y z
N MET A 1 11.21 -23.46 2.68
CA MET A 1 9.92 -23.35 1.98
C MET A 1 9.15 -22.28 2.72
N THR A 2 8.89 -21.15 2.07
CA THR A 2 8.07 -20.08 2.61
C THR A 2 6.67 -20.62 2.91
N ALA A 3 6.18 -20.38 4.13
CA ALA A 3 4.84 -20.79 4.52
C ALA A 3 3.81 -20.17 3.57
N ASP A 4 2.79 -20.93 3.18
CA ASP A 4 1.69 -20.39 2.39
C ASP A 4 0.95 -19.29 3.17
N ARG A 5 0.22 -18.42 2.45
CA ARG A 5 -0.45 -17.26 3.04
C ARG A 5 -1.45 -17.64 4.13
N ALA A 6 -2.22 -18.72 3.97
CA ALA A 6 -3.20 -19.13 4.97
C ALA A 6 -2.50 -19.54 6.27
N SER A 7 -1.40 -20.28 6.17
CA SER A 7 -0.53 -20.61 7.30
C SER A 7 0.01 -19.36 8.00
N ARG A 8 0.51 -18.37 7.23
CA ARG A 8 1.01 -17.10 7.81
C ARG A 8 -0.09 -16.32 8.53
N ILE A 9 -1.30 -16.26 7.96
CA ILE A 9 -2.46 -15.59 8.57
C ILE A 9 -2.90 -16.29 9.85
N ALA A 10 -2.89 -17.62 9.91
CA ALA A 10 -3.22 -18.36 11.13
C ALA A 10 -2.24 -18.03 12.27
N VAL A 11 -0.94 -17.96 11.96
CA VAL A 11 0.10 -17.55 12.92
C VAL A 11 -0.09 -16.08 13.34
N LEU A 12 -0.42 -15.17 12.42
CA LEU A 12 -0.75 -13.78 12.74
C LEU A 12 -1.89 -13.69 13.76
N GLN A 13 -3.00 -14.40 13.49
CA GLN A 13 -4.19 -14.41 14.33
C GLN A 13 -3.93 -14.97 15.74
N GLN A 14 -2.96 -15.86 15.87
CA GLN A 14 -2.52 -16.34 17.17
C GLN A 14 -1.62 -15.31 17.87
N ALA A 15 -0.65 -14.76 17.13
CA ALA A 15 0.32 -13.80 17.68
C ALA A 15 -0.35 -12.54 18.26
N VAL A 16 -1.38 -12.00 17.59
CA VAL A 16 -2.13 -10.82 18.08
C VAL A 16 -2.86 -11.06 19.41
N LYS A 17 -3.10 -12.32 19.79
CA LYS A 17 -3.73 -12.68 21.08
C LYS A 17 -2.71 -12.81 22.21
N GLU A 18 -1.46 -13.08 21.87
CA GLU A 18 -0.40 -13.41 22.82
C GLU A 18 0.49 -12.21 23.14
N ARG A 19 0.69 -11.32 22.16
CA ARG A 19 1.59 -10.18 22.30
C ARG A 19 1.17 -9.00 21.41
N ILE A 20 1.70 -7.83 21.75
CA ILE A 20 1.62 -6.65 20.89
C ILE A 20 2.49 -6.89 19.66
N LEU A 21 1.95 -6.59 18.48
CA LEU A 21 2.68 -6.57 17.22
C LEU A 21 3.06 -5.13 16.86
N ILE A 22 4.26 -4.95 16.34
CA ILE A 22 4.78 -3.65 15.91
C ILE A 22 4.64 -3.52 14.39
N ILE A 23 3.95 -2.48 13.95
CA ILE A 23 3.90 -2.07 12.54
C ILE A 23 5.12 -1.18 12.26
N ASP A 24 5.66 -1.23 11.05
CA ASP A 24 6.74 -0.36 10.61
C ASP A 24 6.37 1.14 10.59
N GLY A 25 7.35 1.97 10.22
CA GLY A 25 7.23 3.43 10.30
C GLY A 25 7.03 4.12 8.95
N ALA A 26 7.25 5.43 8.92
CA ALA A 26 6.98 6.27 7.76
C ALA A 26 7.96 6.02 6.60
N MET A 27 7.52 5.26 5.59
CA MET A 27 8.24 5.05 4.32
C MET A 27 8.64 6.36 3.63
N GLY A 28 7.69 7.32 3.53
CA GLY A 28 7.94 8.61 2.89
C GLY A 28 9.06 9.42 3.55
N THR A 29 9.13 9.44 4.88
CA THR A 29 10.21 10.10 5.63
C THR A 29 11.56 9.44 5.36
N MET A 30 11.58 8.11 5.30
CA MET A 30 12.82 7.37 5.01
C MET A 30 13.31 7.64 3.58
N ILE A 31 12.40 7.69 2.60
CA ILE A 31 12.72 8.05 1.20
C ILE A 31 13.36 9.45 1.13
N GLN A 32 12.85 10.43 1.89
CA GLN A 32 13.37 11.81 1.86
C GLN A 32 14.86 11.89 2.24
N ASN A 33 15.36 10.99 3.09
CA ASN A 33 16.77 10.95 3.50
C ASN A 33 17.74 10.56 2.37
N HIS A 34 17.23 10.03 1.25
CA HIS A 34 18.04 9.64 0.10
C HIS A 34 18.23 10.78 -0.93
N GLU A 35 17.61 11.95 -0.72
CA GLU A 35 17.77 13.15 -1.56
C GLU A 35 17.54 12.91 -3.07
N LEU A 36 16.62 12.00 -3.40
CA LEU A 36 16.38 11.54 -4.77
C LEU A 36 15.97 12.68 -5.72
N THR A 37 16.48 12.60 -6.94
CA THR A 37 16.25 13.56 -8.02
C THR A 37 15.24 13.01 -9.03
N GLU A 38 14.72 13.86 -9.91
CA GLU A 38 13.82 13.44 -10.99
C GLU A 38 14.40 12.27 -11.83
N ALA A 39 15.71 12.27 -12.06
CA ALA A 39 16.39 11.20 -12.78
C ALA A 39 16.28 9.84 -12.07
N ASP A 40 16.28 9.82 -10.74
CA ASP A 40 16.12 8.61 -9.92
C ASP A 40 14.70 8.05 -10.00
N TYR A 41 13.69 8.93 -10.03
CA TYR A 41 12.29 8.53 -10.20
C TYR A 41 12.02 8.02 -11.62
N ARG A 42 12.69 8.58 -12.63
CA ARG A 42 12.52 8.16 -14.03
C ARG A 42 13.26 6.87 -14.35
N LYS A 43 14.51 6.79 -13.92
CA LYS A 43 15.49 5.77 -14.36
C LYS A 43 15.42 5.58 -15.88
N ASP A 44 15.66 4.37 -16.38
CA ASP A 44 15.65 4.07 -17.81
C ASP A 44 14.22 3.95 -18.35
N ARG A 45 13.31 3.34 -17.59
CA ARG A 45 11.95 3.00 -18.07
C ARG A 45 11.09 4.23 -18.36
N PHE A 46 11.29 5.32 -17.60
CA PHE A 46 10.46 6.53 -17.70
C PHE A 46 11.26 7.76 -18.12
N ALA A 47 12.41 7.56 -18.79
CA ALA A 47 13.28 8.64 -19.24
C ALA A 47 12.50 9.72 -20.04
N ASP A 48 11.69 9.28 -21.01
CA ASP A 48 10.91 10.15 -21.91
C ASP A 48 9.47 10.42 -21.42
N HIS A 49 9.15 10.13 -20.16
CA HIS A 49 7.79 10.35 -19.63
C HIS A 49 7.43 11.84 -19.60
N ASN A 50 6.19 12.18 -19.94
CA ASN A 50 5.77 13.56 -20.18
C ASN A 50 5.28 14.32 -18.93
N HIS A 51 5.30 13.69 -17.77
CA HIS A 51 4.97 14.30 -16.47
C HIS A 51 6.20 14.28 -15.57
N ASP A 52 6.29 15.23 -14.64
CA ASP A 52 7.25 15.16 -13.53
C ASP A 52 6.89 13.96 -12.64
N LEU A 53 7.89 13.17 -12.24
CA LEU A 53 7.68 11.95 -11.45
C LEU A 53 8.20 12.08 -10.01
N LYS A 54 9.06 13.05 -9.73
CA LYS A 54 9.54 13.34 -8.39
C LYS A 54 8.38 13.65 -7.45
N GLY A 55 8.37 12.97 -6.32
CA GLY A 55 7.28 13.02 -5.34
C GLY A 55 6.39 11.78 -5.36
N ASN A 56 6.39 11.00 -6.44
CA ASN A 56 5.70 9.71 -6.50
C ASN A 56 6.50 8.61 -5.81
N GLY A 57 6.45 8.56 -4.47
CA GLY A 57 7.20 7.59 -3.66
C GLY A 57 6.91 6.14 -4.04
N ASP A 58 5.67 5.83 -4.40
CA ASP A 58 5.22 4.49 -4.81
C ASP A 58 5.98 3.97 -6.04
N LEU A 59 6.30 4.87 -7.00
CA LEU A 59 7.04 4.54 -8.22
C LEU A 59 8.44 4.00 -7.94
N LEU A 60 9.05 4.41 -6.83
CA LEU A 60 10.39 3.97 -6.44
C LEU A 60 10.46 2.47 -6.18
N THR A 61 9.33 1.80 -5.97
CA THR A 61 9.28 0.33 -5.97
C THR A 61 9.75 -0.27 -7.29
N LEU A 62 9.45 0.38 -8.42
CA LEU A 62 9.85 -0.08 -9.75
C LEU A 62 11.22 0.47 -10.16
N THR A 63 11.50 1.72 -9.85
CA THR A 63 12.73 2.38 -10.30
C THR A 63 13.89 2.20 -9.33
N GLN A 64 13.64 2.24 -8.02
CA GLN A 64 14.66 2.09 -6.97
C GLN A 64 14.32 1.00 -5.95
N PRO A 65 14.07 -0.26 -6.38
CA PRO A 65 13.64 -1.34 -5.50
C PRO A 65 14.61 -1.63 -4.36
N ASP A 66 15.92 -1.46 -4.58
CA ASP A 66 16.94 -1.70 -3.56
C ASP A 66 16.84 -0.70 -2.40
N ILE A 67 16.49 0.56 -2.68
CA ILE A 67 16.25 1.58 -1.65
C ILE A 67 15.03 1.19 -0.82
N ILE A 68 13.91 0.86 -1.47
CA ILE A 68 12.67 0.49 -0.78
C ILE A 68 12.86 -0.78 0.06
N ALA A 69 13.55 -1.79 -0.48
CA ALA A 69 13.91 -3.01 0.27
C ALA A 69 14.80 -2.70 1.47
N GLY A 70 15.78 -1.80 1.30
CA GLY A 70 16.65 -1.35 2.39
C GLY A 70 15.90 -0.62 3.50
N ILE A 71 14.87 0.17 3.17
CA ILE A 71 14.01 0.83 4.16
C ILE A 71 13.18 -0.20 4.93
N HIS A 72 12.56 -1.16 4.24
CA HIS A 72 11.85 -2.25 4.91
C HIS A 72 12.77 -3.03 5.84
N GLN A 73 13.99 -3.35 5.41
CA GLN A 73 14.97 -4.05 6.24
C GLN A 73 15.32 -3.26 7.50
N GLN A 74 15.53 -1.94 7.40
CA GLN A 74 15.79 -1.09 8.56
C GLN A 74 14.66 -1.13 9.59
N PHE A 75 13.39 -1.19 9.15
CA PHE A 75 12.27 -1.36 10.08
C PHE A 75 12.24 -2.74 10.74
N LEU A 76 12.57 -3.80 10.00
CA LEU A 76 12.70 -5.15 10.56
C LEU A 76 13.85 -5.24 11.58
N ASP A 77 14.99 -4.62 11.29
CA ASP A 77 16.14 -4.53 12.19
C ASP A 77 15.80 -3.75 13.46
N ALA A 78 14.96 -2.73 13.35
CA ALA A 78 14.40 -1.97 14.48
C ALA A 78 13.32 -2.74 15.27
N GLY A 79 12.91 -3.92 14.79
CA GLY A 79 12.03 -4.83 15.51
C GLY A 79 10.59 -4.91 15.02
N ALA A 80 10.25 -4.29 13.88
CA ALA A 80 8.91 -4.40 13.29
C ALA A 80 8.51 -5.87 13.06
N ASP A 81 7.23 -6.16 13.29
CA ASP A 81 6.59 -7.45 13.01
C ASP A 81 5.84 -7.45 11.68
N ILE A 82 5.26 -6.30 11.32
CA ILE A 82 4.44 -6.10 10.13
C ILE A 82 5.06 -4.98 9.29
N LEU A 83 5.34 -5.26 8.01
CA LEU A 83 5.72 -4.26 7.03
C LEU A 83 4.49 -3.75 6.27
N ILE A 84 4.38 -2.45 6.06
CA ILE A 84 3.38 -1.86 5.16
C ILE A 84 4.02 -1.69 3.78
N THR A 85 3.32 -2.10 2.72
CA THR A 85 3.79 -1.91 1.34
C THR A 85 3.95 -0.43 0.97
N ASN A 86 4.91 -0.12 0.09
CA ASN A 86 5.07 1.23 -0.48
C ASN A 86 3.99 1.54 -1.53
N THR A 87 2.73 1.65 -1.10
CA THR A 87 1.53 1.73 -1.97
C THR A 87 0.51 2.79 -1.53
N PHE A 88 0.93 3.77 -0.72
CA PHE A 88 0.04 4.79 -0.18
C PHE A 88 -0.76 5.56 -1.26
N SER A 89 -0.14 5.83 -2.41
CA SER A 89 -0.73 6.54 -3.55
C SER A 89 -0.87 5.66 -4.80
N ALA A 90 -0.76 4.34 -4.68
CA ALA A 90 -0.84 3.39 -5.79
C ALA A 90 -2.31 3.09 -6.17
N THR A 91 -3.06 4.15 -6.54
CA THR A 91 -4.44 4.06 -7.05
C THR A 91 -4.54 4.81 -8.37
N THR A 92 -5.52 4.48 -9.22
CA THR A 92 -5.73 5.19 -10.50
C THR A 92 -6.01 6.67 -10.28
N ILE A 93 -6.66 7.02 -9.19
CA ILE A 93 -6.98 8.41 -8.82
C ILE A 93 -5.71 9.21 -8.51
N ALA A 94 -4.82 8.69 -7.65
CA ALA A 94 -3.59 9.41 -7.28
C ALA A 94 -2.51 9.34 -8.38
N GLN A 95 -2.39 8.22 -9.09
CA GLN A 95 -1.43 8.06 -10.18
C GLN A 95 -1.81 8.87 -11.44
N ALA A 96 -3.04 9.40 -11.52
CA ALA A 96 -3.43 10.31 -12.59
C ALA A 96 -2.60 11.61 -12.60
N ASP A 97 -2.22 12.12 -11.42
CA ASP A 97 -1.38 13.33 -11.30
C ASP A 97 0.01 13.14 -11.94
N TYR A 98 0.47 11.89 -12.05
CA TYR A 98 1.75 11.51 -12.66
C TYR A 98 1.61 10.89 -14.05
N GLY A 99 0.40 10.75 -14.59
CA GLY A 99 0.16 10.06 -15.87
C GLY A 99 0.47 8.56 -15.85
N LEU A 100 0.39 7.90 -14.68
CA LEU A 100 0.80 6.51 -14.47
C LEU A 100 -0.35 5.57 -14.06
N THR A 101 -1.60 5.93 -14.38
CA THR A 101 -2.79 5.13 -14.02
C THR A 101 -2.71 3.68 -14.51
N HIS A 102 -2.14 3.47 -15.70
CA HIS A 102 -1.93 2.15 -16.31
C HIS A 102 -0.94 1.24 -15.56
N LEU A 103 -0.20 1.76 -14.58
CA LEU A 103 0.76 1.00 -13.79
C LEU A 103 0.23 0.59 -12.41
N VAL A 104 -0.99 0.96 -12.04
CA VAL A 104 -1.52 0.75 -10.69
C VAL A 104 -1.47 -0.73 -10.27
N GLY A 105 -1.92 -1.64 -11.13
CA GLY A 105 -1.79 -3.07 -10.87
C GLY A 105 -0.34 -3.52 -10.67
N GLU A 106 0.58 -3.06 -11.53
CA GLU A 106 2.00 -3.41 -11.45
C GLU A 106 2.68 -2.84 -10.20
N LEU A 107 2.40 -1.59 -9.85
CA LEU A 107 2.94 -0.91 -8.65
C LEU A 107 2.57 -1.69 -7.39
N ASN A 108 1.29 -2.02 -7.23
CA ASN A 108 0.80 -2.73 -6.05
C ASN A 108 1.37 -4.15 -5.97
N GLU A 109 1.41 -4.89 -7.09
CA GLU A 109 1.96 -6.25 -7.12
C GLU A 109 3.45 -6.28 -6.81
N ASN A 110 4.24 -5.39 -7.41
CA ASN A 110 5.69 -5.33 -7.16
C ASN A 110 5.99 -4.85 -5.74
N ALA A 111 5.23 -3.90 -5.20
CA ALA A 111 5.45 -3.42 -3.83
C ALA A 111 5.15 -4.51 -2.80
N ALA A 112 4.05 -5.23 -2.99
CA ALA A 112 3.71 -6.40 -2.17
C ALA A 112 4.76 -7.51 -2.28
N THR A 113 5.19 -7.85 -3.50
CA THR A 113 6.22 -8.86 -3.75
C THR A 113 7.55 -8.49 -3.10
N LEU A 114 7.95 -7.21 -3.21
CA LEU A 114 9.18 -6.70 -2.63
C LEU A 114 9.16 -6.80 -1.11
N ALA A 115 8.14 -6.25 -0.46
CA ALA A 115 7.97 -6.31 1.00
C ALA A 115 7.89 -7.76 1.50
N ARG A 116 7.18 -8.64 0.77
CA ARG A 116 7.09 -10.07 1.07
C ARG A 116 8.45 -10.75 1.04
N SER A 117 9.25 -10.47 0.02
CA SER A 117 10.60 -11.03 -0.11
C SER A 117 11.51 -10.62 1.06
N VAL A 118 11.40 -9.37 1.54
CA VAL A 118 12.18 -8.87 2.68
C VAL A 118 11.71 -9.53 3.98
N ALA A 119 10.41 -9.58 4.21
CA ALA A 119 9.81 -10.22 5.39
C ALA A 119 10.11 -11.72 5.47
N ASP A 120 10.11 -12.42 4.33
CA ASP A 120 10.41 -13.85 4.26
C ASP A 120 11.88 -14.12 4.59
N ARG A 121 12.82 -13.36 3.99
CA ARG A 121 14.24 -13.47 4.33
C ARG A 121 14.50 -13.23 5.81
N GLN A 122 13.86 -12.23 6.42
CA GLN A 122 14.00 -11.98 7.85
C GLN A 122 13.41 -13.12 8.70
N SER A 123 12.26 -13.66 8.31
CA SER A 123 11.61 -14.77 9.01
C SER A 123 12.46 -16.04 8.95
N GLU A 124 13.15 -16.29 7.83
CA GLU A 124 14.10 -17.39 7.71
C GLU A 124 15.32 -17.23 8.61
N GLN A 125 15.79 -15.99 8.81
CA GLN A 125 16.91 -15.69 9.71
C GLN A 125 16.53 -15.76 11.19
N THR A 126 15.28 -15.43 11.55
CA THR A 126 14.75 -15.50 12.92
C THR A 126 13.45 -16.31 12.97
N PRO A 127 13.48 -17.65 12.85
CA PRO A 127 12.26 -18.46 12.70
C PRO A 127 11.28 -18.39 13.88
N ASP A 128 11.76 -18.03 15.08
CA ASP A 128 10.98 -17.82 16.30
C ASP A 128 10.14 -16.54 16.25
N LYS A 129 10.48 -15.62 15.36
CA LYS A 129 9.73 -14.40 15.10
C LYS A 129 9.36 -14.41 13.61
N PRO A 130 8.13 -14.76 13.22
CA PRO A 130 7.65 -14.58 11.85
C PRO A 130 7.36 -13.09 11.53
N ARG A 131 7.36 -12.72 10.25
CA ARG A 131 7.01 -11.37 9.76
C ARG A 131 5.85 -11.41 8.79
N TRP A 132 5.02 -10.38 8.84
CA TRP A 132 3.85 -10.24 7.99
C TRP A 132 3.92 -8.99 7.14
N VAL A 133 3.11 -8.96 6.07
CA VAL A 133 3.02 -7.82 5.17
C VAL A 133 1.57 -7.34 5.10
N ALA A 134 1.37 -6.05 5.34
CA ALA A 134 0.13 -5.34 5.13
C ALA A 134 0.18 -4.58 3.80
N GLY A 135 -0.81 -4.81 2.95
CA GLY A 135 -1.04 -4.00 1.75
C GLY A 135 -1.66 -2.67 2.13
N GLY A 136 -0.87 -1.60 2.10
CA GLY A 136 -1.31 -0.24 2.40
C GLY A 136 -2.23 0.32 1.32
N ILE A 137 -3.41 0.77 1.71
CA ILE A 137 -4.40 1.43 0.85
C ILE A 137 -4.64 2.81 1.45
N GLY A 138 -3.99 3.82 0.88
CA GLY A 138 -4.14 5.21 1.30
C GLY A 138 -5.46 5.83 0.82
N PRO A 139 -5.79 7.04 1.29
CA PRO A 139 -7.13 7.62 1.15
C PRO A 139 -7.40 8.33 -0.20
N THR A 140 -6.43 8.31 -1.13
CA THR A 140 -6.38 9.14 -2.36
C THR A 140 -6.23 10.65 -2.11
N ASN A 141 -6.08 11.43 -3.18
CA ASN A 141 -6.07 12.90 -3.16
C ASN A 141 -7.48 13.52 -3.38
N ARG A 142 -8.55 12.72 -3.35
CA ARG A 142 -9.94 13.17 -3.56
C ARG A 142 -10.80 12.87 -2.32
N THR A 143 -11.84 13.66 -2.12
CA THR A 143 -12.81 13.50 -1.02
C THR A 143 -14.22 13.36 -1.59
N ALA A 144 -14.95 12.36 -1.11
CA ALA A 144 -16.34 12.14 -1.52
C ALA A 144 -17.34 12.86 -0.60
N THR A 145 -16.95 13.21 0.63
CA THR A 145 -17.83 13.89 1.59
C THR A 145 -17.74 15.42 1.55
N ILE A 146 -16.58 15.98 1.21
CA ILE A 146 -16.33 17.43 1.24
C ILE A 146 -16.25 17.95 -0.19
N SER A 147 -16.89 19.09 -0.48
CA SER A 147 -16.72 19.74 -1.78
C SER A 147 -15.34 20.38 -1.86
N PRO A 148 -14.60 20.21 -2.97
CA PRO A 148 -13.38 20.96 -3.22
C PRO A 148 -13.65 22.41 -3.64
N ASP A 149 -14.89 22.76 -4.00
CA ASP A 149 -15.29 24.13 -4.35
C ASP A 149 -16.01 24.78 -3.16
N VAL A 150 -15.37 25.79 -2.58
CA VAL A 150 -15.90 26.55 -1.43
C VAL A 150 -17.19 27.31 -1.77
N ASN A 151 -17.45 27.59 -3.05
CA ASN A 151 -18.64 28.30 -3.51
C ASN A 151 -19.79 27.36 -3.88
N ASP A 152 -19.52 26.06 -4.06
CA ASP A 152 -20.53 25.04 -4.36
C ASP A 152 -20.40 23.85 -3.38
N PRO A 153 -21.12 23.86 -2.25
CA PRO A 153 -21.06 22.78 -1.26
C PRO A 153 -21.64 21.45 -1.77
N ALA A 154 -22.41 21.47 -2.87
CA ALA A 154 -22.99 20.27 -3.46
C ALA A 154 -22.04 19.59 -4.47
N PHE A 155 -21.06 20.31 -5.00
CA PHE A 155 -20.11 19.77 -5.97
C PHE A 155 -19.26 18.63 -5.38
N ARG A 156 -19.01 17.61 -6.20
CA ARG A 156 -18.10 16.49 -5.91
C ARG A 156 -17.24 16.23 -7.14
N ASN A 157 -15.94 16.07 -6.94
CA ASN A 157 -14.98 15.78 -8.02
C ASN A 157 -14.62 14.29 -8.12
N ILE A 158 -15.32 13.44 -7.36
CA ILE A 158 -15.17 12.00 -7.37
C ILE A 158 -16.51 11.36 -6.96
N SER A 159 -16.83 10.21 -7.53
CA SER A 159 -17.97 9.38 -7.14
C SER A 159 -17.56 8.17 -6.30
N PHE A 160 -18.55 7.55 -5.65
CA PHE A 160 -18.34 6.31 -4.90
C PHE A 160 -17.86 5.16 -5.81
N ASP A 161 -18.43 5.06 -7.01
CA ASP A 161 -18.08 4.02 -7.97
C ASP A 161 -16.62 4.17 -8.46
N GLU A 162 -16.18 5.39 -8.76
CA GLU A 162 -14.79 5.65 -9.15
C GLU A 162 -13.80 5.28 -8.02
N LEU A 163 -14.13 5.62 -6.77
CA LEU A 163 -13.33 5.23 -5.60
C LEU A 163 -13.28 3.71 -5.45
N ARG A 164 -14.45 3.05 -5.51
CA ARG A 164 -14.54 1.58 -5.44
C ARG A 164 -13.65 0.94 -6.50
N ASP A 165 -13.74 1.37 -7.75
CA ASP A 165 -13.01 0.77 -8.86
C ASP A 165 -11.50 0.98 -8.71
N ALA A 166 -11.06 2.17 -8.28
CA ALA A 166 -9.67 2.46 -7.98
C ALA A 166 -9.10 1.60 -6.84
N TYR A 167 -9.86 1.43 -5.75
CA TYR A 167 -9.46 0.59 -4.62
C TYR A 167 -9.45 -0.90 -4.99
N LEU A 168 -10.39 -1.35 -5.82
CA LEU A 168 -10.46 -2.74 -6.28
C LEU A 168 -9.22 -3.09 -7.11
N GLU A 169 -8.80 -2.22 -8.03
CA GLU A 169 -7.59 -2.43 -8.83
C GLU A 169 -6.33 -2.51 -7.96
N ALA A 170 -6.17 -1.58 -7.02
CA ALA A 170 -5.04 -1.59 -6.09
C ALA A 170 -5.02 -2.86 -5.24
N ALA A 171 -6.16 -3.24 -4.64
CA ALA A 171 -6.28 -4.42 -3.81
C ALA A 171 -5.99 -5.72 -4.57
N ARG A 172 -6.38 -5.84 -5.85
CA ARG A 172 -6.01 -6.99 -6.69
C ARG A 172 -4.49 -7.13 -6.81
N GLY A 173 -3.79 -6.02 -7.08
CA GLY A 173 -2.33 -6.03 -7.18
C GLY A 173 -1.68 -6.46 -5.85
N LEU A 174 -2.13 -5.88 -4.73
CA LEU A 174 -1.64 -6.22 -3.39
C LEU A 174 -1.83 -7.71 -3.07
N VAL A 175 -3.03 -8.23 -3.29
CA VAL A 175 -3.36 -9.63 -3.03
C VAL A 175 -2.53 -10.56 -3.92
N LYS A 176 -2.38 -10.23 -5.21
CA LYS A 176 -1.54 -10.99 -6.15
C LYS A 176 -0.07 -11.00 -5.75
N GLY A 177 0.45 -9.89 -5.22
CA GLY A 177 1.82 -9.80 -4.71
C GLY A 177 2.03 -10.46 -3.34
N GLY A 178 0.99 -11.03 -2.72
CA GLY A 178 1.13 -11.95 -1.59
C GLY A 178 1.11 -11.30 -0.19
N VAL A 179 0.43 -10.17 -0.03
CA VAL A 179 0.17 -9.57 1.30
C VAL A 179 -0.65 -10.51 2.21
N ASP A 180 -0.49 -10.36 3.52
CA ASP A 180 -1.23 -11.13 4.53
C ASP A 180 -2.42 -10.35 5.09
N ILE A 181 -2.36 -9.02 5.06
CA ILE A 181 -3.35 -8.08 5.60
C ILE A 181 -3.64 -7.02 4.53
N LEU A 182 -4.87 -6.52 4.46
CA LEU A 182 -5.20 -5.29 3.75
C LEU A 182 -5.43 -4.16 4.76
N LEU A 183 -4.70 -3.06 4.63
CA LEU A 183 -4.73 -1.94 5.56
C LEU A 183 -5.31 -0.70 4.86
N VAL A 184 -6.55 -0.35 5.19
CA VAL A 184 -7.14 0.93 4.78
C VAL A 184 -6.67 2.00 5.77
N GLU A 185 -5.73 2.84 5.37
CA GLU A 185 -5.01 3.75 6.25
C GLU A 185 -5.29 5.23 6.01
N THR A 186 -4.92 6.04 7.01
CA THR A 186 -5.04 7.50 6.99
C THR A 186 -6.44 7.95 6.55
N VAL A 187 -7.47 7.29 7.08
CA VAL A 187 -8.86 7.59 6.73
C VAL A 187 -9.24 8.95 7.30
N PHE A 188 -9.23 9.96 6.43
CA PHE A 188 -9.76 11.31 6.72
C PHE A 188 -11.21 11.48 6.21
N ASP A 189 -11.62 10.68 5.22
CA ASP A 189 -12.98 10.67 4.65
C ASP A 189 -13.60 9.27 4.81
N THR A 190 -14.67 9.18 5.59
CA THR A 190 -15.32 7.89 5.88
C THR A 190 -16.08 7.32 4.68
N LEU A 191 -16.49 8.13 3.70
CA LEU A 191 -17.13 7.64 2.48
C LEU A 191 -16.10 7.02 1.54
N ASN A 192 -14.88 7.57 1.47
CA ASN A 192 -13.76 6.93 0.80
C ASN A 192 -13.45 5.56 1.43
N CYS A 193 -13.39 5.49 2.77
CA CYS A 193 -13.18 4.23 3.48
C CYS A 193 -14.28 3.21 3.21
N LYS A 194 -15.56 3.62 3.16
CA LYS A 194 -16.66 2.73 2.77
C LYS A 194 -16.51 2.20 1.35
N ALA A 195 -16.06 3.03 0.41
CA ALA A 195 -15.78 2.58 -0.95
C ALA A 195 -14.63 1.57 -1.00
N ALA A 196 -13.57 1.79 -0.22
CA ALA A 196 -12.47 0.83 -0.07
C ALA A 196 -12.96 -0.50 0.50
N ILE A 197 -13.72 -0.48 1.60
CA ILE A 197 -14.29 -1.71 2.21
C ILE A 197 -15.17 -2.44 1.18
N PHE A 198 -16.03 -1.72 0.46
CA PHE A 198 -16.88 -2.33 -0.56
C PHE A 198 -16.06 -3.00 -1.67
N ALA A 199 -14.99 -2.36 -2.13
CA ALA A 199 -14.07 -2.93 -3.10
C ALA A 199 -13.39 -4.20 -2.57
N LEU A 200 -12.99 -4.23 -1.30
CA LEU A 200 -12.41 -5.43 -0.68
C LEU A 200 -13.42 -6.58 -0.60
N GLU A 201 -14.67 -6.31 -0.23
CA GLU A 201 -15.72 -7.34 -0.19
C GLU A 201 -15.96 -7.95 -1.57
N LEU A 202 -16.05 -7.13 -2.63
CA LEU A 202 -16.15 -7.62 -4.01
C LEU A 202 -14.95 -8.52 -4.37
N LEU A 203 -13.74 -8.08 -4.02
CA LEU A 203 -12.54 -8.87 -4.29
C LEU A 203 -12.56 -10.22 -3.55
N PHE A 204 -13.01 -10.25 -2.31
CA PHE A 204 -13.11 -11.49 -1.54
C PHE A 204 -14.14 -12.47 -2.12
N GLU A 205 -15.28 -11.96 -2.61
CA GLU A 205 -16.26 -12.77 -3.32
C GLU A 205 -15.67 -13.39 -4.60
N GLU A 206 -14.93 -12.60 -5.38
CA GLU A 206 -14.30 -13.07 -6.62
C GLU A 206 -13.19 -14.10 -6.38
N LEU A 207 -12.38 -13.92 -5.35
CA LEU A 207 -11.27 -14.82 -5.03
C LEU A 207 -11.72 -16.08 -4.27
N GLY A 208 -12.89 -16.05 -3.64
CA GLY A 208 -13.32 -17.10 -2.71
C GLY A 208 -12.47 -17.18 -1.44
N GLU A 209 -11.75 -16.10 -1.11
CA GLU A 209 -10.83 -16.00 0.02
C GLU A 209 -10.96 -14.62 0.66
N ARG A 210 -11.00 -14.58 1.99
CA ARG A 210 -11.03 -13.34 2.78
C ARG A 210 -9.71 -13.14 3.52
N LEU A 211 -9.05 -12.02 3.27
CA LEU A 211 -7.89 -11.61 4.07
C LEU A 211 -8.33 -10.79 5.30
N PRO A 212 -7.53 -10.79 6.39
CA PRO A 212 -7.66 -9.82 7.47
C PRO A 212 -7.64 -8.38 6.94
N VAL A 213 -8.56 -7.55 7.46
CA VAL A 213 -8.65 -6.13 7.12
C VAL A 213 -8.36 -5.30 8.37
N MET A 214 -7.45 -4.33 8.24
CA MET A 214 -7.19 -3.30 9.23
C MET A 214 -7.69 -1.95 8.72
N ILE A 215 -8.20 -1.12 9.62
CA ILE A 215 -8.66 0.24 9.30
C ILE A 215 -7.99 1.20 10.29
N SER A 216 -7.30 2.21 9.77
CA SER A 216 -6.64 3.25 10.56
C SER A 216 -7.23 4.62 10.24
N GLY A 217 -7.85 5.25 11.24
CA GLY A 217 -8.49 6.55 11.11
C GLY A 217 -7.58 7.72 11.49
N THR A 218 -7.79 8.86 10.82
CA THR A 218 -7.15 10.13 11.19
C THR A 218 -8.16 11.02 11.90
N ILE A 219 -7.76 11.59 13.04
CA ILE A 219 -8.59 12.54 13.80
C ILE A 219 -8.10 13.95 13.46
N THR A 220 -9.03 14.80 13.03
CA THR A 220 -8.80 16.21 12.66
C THR A 220 -9.50 17.16 13.61
#